data_AF-A0A0U5HU96-F1
#
_entry.id   AF-A0A0U5HU96-F1
#
_cell.length_a   1.000
_cell.length_b   1.000
_cell.length_c   1.000
_cell.angle_alpha   90.00
_cell.angle_beta   90.00
_cell.angle_gamma   90.00
#
_symmetry.space_group_name_H-M   'P 1'
#
loop_
_entity.id
_entity.type
_entity.pdbx_description
1 polymer ?
#
loop_
_entity_poly.entity_id
_entity_poly.type
_entity_poly.pdbx_seq_one_letter_code
_entity_poly.pdbx_strand_id
1 'polypeptide(L)'
;MLSGRRLDILDPSPLDIEIEDIALGLSRLARWNGQTHGEHGYSVAQHSILVTELVATDQPTAPIHCLLAALLHDGPEFVTSDLVTPFKRAIGQAYVELETRMAAAIHSAFGLPATLPHEWSDAVNRADRLAAFLEAIHVAGFDELEARRLFGW
;
A
#
# COMPACT_ATOMS: atom_id res chain seq x y z
N MET A 1 10.68 16.00 4.72
CA MET A 1 10.96 15.08 3.60
C MET A 1 12.16 15.63 2.82
N LEU A 2 12.80 14.86 1.92
CA LEU A 2 14.01 15.34 1.24
C LEU A 2 13.74 16.52 0.29
N SER A 3 12.50 16.66 -0.18
CA SER A 3 12.00 17.84 -0.89
C SER A 3 12.08 19.16 -0.10
N GLY A 4 12.31 19.09 1.23
CA GLY A 4 12.23 20.23 2.14
C GLY A 4 10.83 20.48 2.73
N ARG A 5 9.80 19.79 2.23
CA ARG A 5 8.45 19.83 2.75
C ARG A 5 8.33 19.14 4.11
N ARG A 6 7.28 19.49 4.86
CA ARG A 6 6.90 18.88 6.14
C ARG A 6 5.43 18.53 6.09
N LEU A 7 5.07 17.40 6.69
CA LEU A 7 3.71 16.91 6.78
C LEU A 7 3.35 16.76 8.26
N ASP A 8 2.20 17.29 8.66
CA ASP A 8 1.62 16.95 9.96
C ASP A 8 1.03 15.54 9.87
N ILE A 9 1.58 14.61 10.66
CA ILE A 9 1.16 13.21 10.63
C ILE A 9 -0.26 13.07 11.18
N LEU A 10 -0.64 13.89 12.16
CA LEU A 10 -1.94 13.83 12.83
C LEU A 10 -3.02 14.59 12.07
N ASP A 11 -2.66 15.59 11.26
CA ASP A 11 -3.59 16.36 10.44
C ASP A 11 -3.00 16.66 9.04
N PRO A 12 -2.85 15.63 8.19
CA PRO A 12 -2.12 15.76 6.93
C PRO A 12 -2.87 16.64 5.93
N SER A 13 -2.19 17.68 5.44
CA SER A 13 -2.68 18.53 4.37
C SER A 13 -2.36 17.91 3.00
N PRO A 14 -3.34 17.83 2.07
CA PRO A 14 -3.09 17.42 0.69
C PRO A 14 -2.03 18.28 -0.01
N LEU A 15 -1.91 19.54 0.39
CA LEU A 15 -0.94 20.48 -0.20
C LEU A 15 0.50 20.12 0.15
N ASP A 16 0.73 19.30 1.18
CA ASP A 16 2.05 18.91 1.67
C ASP A 16 2.52 17.55 1.13
N ILE A 17 1.77 16.95 0.22
CA ILE A 17 2.01 15.63 -0.34
C ILE A 17 2.53 15.76 -1.77
N GLU A 18 3.70 15.19 -2.03
CA GLU A 18 4.33 15.13 -3.35
C GLU A 18 4.65 13.68 -3.70
N ILE A 19 4.51 13.32 -4.97
CA ILE A 19 4.72 11.94 -5.41
C ILE A 19 6.18 11.50 -5.24
N GLU A 20 7.13 12.42 -5.38
CA GLU A 20 8.56 12.14 -5.21
C GLU A 20 8.89 11.73 -3.77
N ASP A 21 8.25 12.34 -2.78
CA ASP A 21 8.47 11.99 -1.38
C ASP A 21 7.87 10.63 -1.04
N ILE A 22 6.66 10.32 -1.56
CA ILE A 22 6.03 9.00 -1.42
C ILE A 22 6.90 7.93 -2.08
N ALA A 23 7.20 8.08 -3.37
CA ALA A 23 7.95 7.10 -4.16
C ALA A 23 9.33 6.82 -3.54
N LEU A 24 9.98 7.86 -3.01
CA LEU A 24 11.27 7.73 -2.37
C LEU A 24 11.20 7.01 -1.01
N GLY A 25 10.15 7.25 -0.22
CA GLY A 25 9.90 6.53 1.02
C GLY A 25 9.59 5.05 0.75
N LEU A 26 8.58 4.79 -0.07
CA LEU A 26 8.09 3.45 -0.38
C LEU A 26 9.14 2.57 -1.08
N SER A 27 10.05 3.16 -1.87
CA SER A 27 11.14 2.39 -2.52
C SER A 27 12.23 1.92 -1.56
N ARG A 28 12.22 2.38 -0.30
CA ARG A 28 13.19 2.00 0.75
C ARG A 28 12.59 1.20 1.89
N LEU A 29 11.27 1.23 2.03
CA LEU A 29 10.57 0.43 3.03
C LEU A 29 10.47 -1.00 2.55
N ALA A 30 11.10 -1.91 3.30
CA ALA A 30 11.07 -3.33 3.00
C ALA A 30 9.80 -3.95 3.58
N ARG A 31 9.08 -4.72 2.75
CA ARG A 31 8.01 -5.60 3.20
C ARG A 31 8.56 -6.85 3.86
N TRP A 32 7.68 -7.59 4.53
CA TRP A 32 8.01 -8.86 5.19
C TRP A 32 9.12 -8.72 6.25
N ASN A 33 9.26 -7.53 6.83
CA ASN A 33 10.37 -7.16 7.73
C ASN A 33 11.76 -7.42 7.09
N GLY A 34 11.86 -7.35 5.77
CA GLY A 34 13.08 -7.64 5.01
C GLY A 34 13.46 -9.11 4.92
N GLN A 35 12.60 -10.04 5.37
CA GLN A 35 12.83 -11.49 5.26
C GLN A 35 12.45 -11.99 3.86
N THR A 36 13.20 -11.56 2.86
CA THR A 36 12.93 -11.84 1.45
C THR A 36 14.15 -12.42 0.74
N HIS A 37 13.92 -13.36 -0.18
CA HIS A 37 14.94 -13.85 -1.09
C HIS A 37 15.39 -12.76 -2.07
N GLY A 38 16.67 -12.76 -2.44
CA GLY A 38 17.26 -11.82 -3.40
C GLY A 38 18.38 -10.96 -2.79
N GLU A 39 19.08 -10.21 -3.65
CA GLU A 39 20.17 -9.30 -3.24
C GLU A 39 19.65 -7.98 -2.64
N HIS A 40 18.40 -7.64 -2.94
CA HIS A 40 17.73 -6.41 -2.49
C HIS A 40 16.45 -6.76 -1.75
N GLY A 41 16.08 -5.93 -0.77
CA GLY A 41 14.79 -6.07 -0.08
C GLY A 41 13.63 -5.81 -1.03
N TYR A 42 12.54 -6.57 -0.87
CA TYR A 42 11.30 -6.33 -1.59
C TYR A 42 10.58 -5.11 -0.99
N SER A 43 10.44 -4.05 -1.79
CA SER A 43 9.96 -2.75 -1.32
C SER A 43 8.44 -2.60 -1.39
N VAL A 44 7.88 -1.72 -0.56
CA VAL A 44 6.47 -1.32 -0.65
C VAL A 44 6.14 -0.74 -2.04
N ALA A 45 7.06 0.02 -2.65
CA ALA A 45 6.86 0.51 -4.01
C ALA A 45 6.71 -0.62 -5.06
N GLN A 46 7.49 -1.70 -4.95
CA GLN A 46 7.34 -2.86 -5.84
C GLN A 46 5.99 -3.56 -5.63
N HIS A 47 5.55 -3.67 -4.39
CA HIS A 47 4.23 -4.19 -4.04
C HIS A 47 3.12 -3.34 -4.67
N SER A 48 3.15 -2.01 -4.52
CA SER A 48 2.13 -1.13 -5.10
C SER A 48 2.05 -1.22 -6.63
N ILE A 49 3.18 -1.42 -7.31
CA ILE A 49 3.21 -1.69 -8.76
C ILE A 49 2.52 -3.02 -9.07
N LEU A 50 2.87 -4.10 -8.36
CA LEU A 50 2.25 -5.42 -8.55
C LEU A 50 0.74 -5.37 -8.33
N VAL A 51 0.28 -4.70 -7.27
CA VAL A 51 -1.16 -4.52 -6.99
C VAL A 51 -1.84 -3.79 -8.14
N THR A 52 -1.22 -2.74 -8.69
CA THR A 52 -1.76 -2.00 -9.85
C THR A 52 -1.87 -2.88 -11.10
N GLU A 53 -0.85 -3.69 -11.38
CA GLU A 53 -0.84 -4.64 -12.51
C GLU A 53 -1.92 -5.72 -12.36
N LEU A 54 -2.14 -6.21 -11.13
CA LEU A 54 -3.17 -7.19 -10.82
C LEU A 54 -4.58 -6.59 -11.00
N VAL A 55 -4.83 -5.35 -10.57
CA VAL A 55 -6.10 -4.65 -10.83
C VAL A 55 -6.33 -4.49 -12.33
N ALA A 56 -5.32 -4.06 -13.09
CA ALA A 56 -5.44 -3.88 -14.54
C ALA A 56 -5.69 -5.21 -15.27
N THR A 57 -5.13 -6.32 -14.77
CA THR A 57 -5.30 -7.66 -15.33
C THR A 57 -6.68 -8.23 -15.02
N ASP A 58 -7.15 -8.11 -13.77
CA ASP A 58 -8.48 -8.58 -13.33
C ASP A 58 -9.61 -7.77 -14.00
N GLN A 59 -9.40 -6.46 -14.17
CA GLN A 59 -10.39 -5.53 -14.71
C GLN A 59 -9.77 -4.63 -15.79
N PRO A 60 -9.66 -5.12 -17.04
CA PRO A 60 -9.06 -4.36 -18.15
C PRO A 60 -9.79 -3.04 -18.48
N THR A 61 -11.03 -2.89 -18.05
CA THR A 61 -11.85 -1.67 -18.23
C THR A 61 -11.86 -0.78 -16.99
N ALA A 62 -11.04 -1.05 -15.98
CA ALA A 62 -10.95 -0.24 -14.78
C ALA A 62 -10.61 1.22 -15.15
N PRO A 63 -11.29 2.22 -14.56
CA PRO A 63 -10.94 3.63 -14.78
C PRO A 63 -9.50 3.90 -14.36
N ILE A 64 -8.83 4.84 -15.03
CA ILE A 64 -7.45 5.24 -14.67
C ILE A 64 -7.33 5.68 -13.20
N HIS A 65 -8.39 6.29 -12.64
CA HIS A 65 -8.44 6.67 -11.23
C HIS A 65 -8.49 5.46 -10.28
N CYS A 66 -9.05 4.32 -10.71
CA CYS A 66 -8.99 3.07 -9.95
C CYS A 66 -7.56 2.51 -9.94
N LEU A 67 -6.85 2.56 -11.08
CA LEU A 67 -5.44 2.17 -11.15
C LEU A 67 -4.54 3.10 -10.32
N LEU A 68 -4.82 4.41 -10.32
CA LEU A 68 -4.12 5.35 -9.46
C LEU A 68 -4.39 5.10 -7.97
N ALA A 69 -5.62 4.74 -7.61
CA ALA A 69 -5.96 4.33 -6.24
C ALA A 69 -5.21 3.04 -5.85
N ALA A 70 -5.07 2.08 -6.76
CA ALA A 70 -4.26 0.87 -6.55
C ALA A 70 -2.78 1.21 -6.35
N LEU A 71 -2.22 2.13 -7.13
CA LEU A 71 -0.82 2.54 -7.01
C LEU A 71 -0.52 3.27 -5.69
N LEU A 72 -1.52 3.98 -5.14
CA LEU A 72 -1.37 4.81 -3.95
C LEU A 72 -1.91 4.15 -2.66
N HIS A 73 -2.37 2.90 -2.71
CA HIS A 73 -3.09 2.28 -1.58
C HIS A 73 -2.24 2.21 -0.30
N ASP A 74 -0.95 1.85 -0.42
CA ASP A 74 0.05 1.87 0.66
C ASP A 74 0.80 3.21 0.74
N GLY A 75 0.31 4.24 0.05
CA GLY A 75 0.81 5.61 0.13
C GLY A 75 1.09 6.10 1.55
N PRO A 76 0.20 5.88 2.55
CA PRO A 76 0.42 6.29 3.93
C PRO A 76 1.73 5.79 4.57
N GLU A 77 2.23 4.64 4.12
CA GLU A 77 3.38 3.97 4.74
C GLU A 77 4.69 4.74 4.59
N PHE A 78 4.78 5.68 3.63
CA PHE A 78 5.95 6.55 3.49
C PHE A 78 6.23 7.40 4.74
N VAL A 79 5.24 7.54 5.63
CA VAL A 79 5.33 8.24 6.92
C VAL A 79 5.09 7.29 8.10
N THR A 80 4.17 6.33 7.98
CA THR A 80 3.81 5.42 9.10
C THR A 80 4.64 4.14 9.18
N SER A 81 5.46 3.84 8.16
CA SER A 81 6.14 2.56 7.94
C SER A 81 5.18 1.43 7.54
N ASP A 82 5.74 0.38 6.90
CA ASP A 82 5.05 -0.90 6.71
C ASP A 82 4.95 -1.62 8.07
N LEU A 83 3.72 -1.89 8.51
CA LEU A 83 3.44 -2.61 9.74
C LEU A 83 2.64 -3.86 9.41
N VAL A 84 3.16 -5.02 9.80
CA VAL A 84 2.43 -6.28 9.62
C VAL A 84 1.06 -6.23 10.31
N THR A 85 0.04 -6.79 9.67
CA THR A 85 -1.38 -6.75 10.11
C THR A 85 -1.59 -7.10 11.60
N PRO A 86 -0.93 -8.11 12.19
CA PRO A 86 -1.06 -8.39 13.63
C PRO A 86 -0.64 -7.21 14.52
N PHE A 87 0.35 -6.42 14.08
CA PHE A 87 0.84 -5.26 14.81
C PHE A 87 -0.11 -4.07 14.67
N LYS A 88 -0.65 -3.79 13.48
CA LYS A 88 -1.70 -2.76 13.27
C LYS A 88 -2.89 -3.01 14.23
N ARG A 89 -3.30 -4.28 14.39
CA ARG A 89 -4.36 -4.69 15.33
C ARG A 89 -4.00 -4.47 16.81
N ALA A 90 -2.73 -4.65 17.17
CA ALA A 90 -2.25 -4.47 18.54
C ALA A 90 -2.18 -2.99 18.96
N ILE A 91 -1.86 -2.07 18.03
CA ILE A 91 -1.85 -0.62 18.31
C ILE A 91 -3.28 -0.10 18.52
N GLY A 92 -4.24 -0.61 17.74
CA GLY A 92 -5.65 -0.33 17.91
C GLY A 92 -6.17 0.85 17.09
N GLN A 93 -7.37 1.32 17.46
CA GLN A 93 -8.22 2.17 16.62
C GLN A 93 -7.57 3.51 16.23
N ALA A 94 -6.79 4.12 17.12
CA ALA A 94 -6.13 5.39 16.84
C ALA A 94 -5.17 5.33 15.63
N TYR A 95 -4.52 4.18 15.42
CA TYR A 95 -3.65 3.97 14.25
C TYR A 95 -4.45 3.83 12.96
N VAL A 96 -5.59 3.13 13.01
CA VAL A 96 -6.50 2.98 11.86
C VAL A 96 -7.05 4.35 11.41
N GLU A 97 -7.43 5.20 12.37
CA GLU A 97 -7.89 6.56 12.10
C GLU A 97 -6.78 7.46 11.53
N LEU A 98 -5.53 7.24 11.95
CA LEU A 98 -4.37 7.93 11.41
C LEU A 98 -4.14 7.55 9.94
N GLU A 99 -4.07 6.25 9.63
CA GLU A 99 -3.90 5.75 8.25
C GLU A 99 -5.05 6.21 7.36
N THR A 100 -6.29 6.19 7.86
CA THR A 100 -7.47 6.65 7.11
C THR A 100 -7.37 8.13 6.74
N ARG A 101 -6.93 8.99 7.67
CA ARG A 101 -6.75 10.44 7.39
C ARG A 101 -5.61 10.68 6.41
N MET A 102 -4.50 9.96 6.56
CA MET A 102 -3.38 10.04 5.63
C MET A 102 -3.79 9.61 4.21
N ALA A 103 -4.50 8.48 4.08
CA ALA A 103 -5.01 8.01 2.79
C ALA A 103 -5.94 9.05 2.15
N ALA A 104 -6.86 9.64 2.92
CA ALA A 104 -7.76 10.68 2.41
C ALA A 104 -7.01 11.94 1.92
N ALA A 105 -5.94 12.34 2.62
CA ALA A 105 -5.10 13.46 2.20
C ALA A 105 -4.33 13.14 0.91
N ILE A 106 -3.75 11.94 0.80
CA ILE A 106 -3.08 11.44 -0.41
C ILE A 106 -4.06 11.40 -1.59
N HIS A 107 -5.24 10.81 -1.40
CA HIS A 107 -6.28 10.77 -2.44
C HIS A 107 -6.60 12.16 -2.96
N SER A 108 -6.84 13.10 -2.04
CA SER A 108 -7.18 14.48 -2.38
C SER A 108 -6.05 15.18 -3.15
N ALA A 109 -4.78 14.94 -2.77
CA ALA A 109 -3.61 15.52 -3.44
C ALA A 109 -3.49 15.08 -4.91
N PHE A 110 -3.93 13.86 -5.23
CA PHE A 110 -3.87 13.30 -6.59
C PHE A 110 -5.22 13.28 -7.32
N GLY A 111 -6.20 14.07 -6.86
CA GLY A 111 -7.49 14.22 -7.54
C GLY A 111 -8.41 13.01 -7.45
N LEU A 112 -8.18 12.12 -6.48
CA LEU A 112 -9.09 11.02 -6.13
C LEU A 112 -10.10 11.48 -5.08
N PRO A 113 -11.27 10.84 -4.99
CA PRO A 113 -12.18 11.02 -3.86
C PRO A 113 -11.49 10.65 -2.54
N ALA A 114 -11.63 11.50 -1.51
CA ALA A 114 -11.07 11.24 -0.18
C ALA A 114 -11.45 9.84 0.35
N THR A 115 -12.73 9.48 0.20
CA THR A 115 -13.23 8.12 0.36
C THR A 115 -13.47 7.51 -1.03
N LEU A 116 -12.74 6.45 -1.35
CA LEU A 116 -12.83 5.80 -2.65
C LEU A 116 -14.21 5.11 -2.84
N PRO A 117 -14.72 5.03 -4.09
CA PRO A 117 -15.86 4.19 -4.41
C PRO A 117 -15.64 2.75 -3.96
N HIS A 118 -16.70 2.12 -3.43
CA HIS A 118 -16.64 0.74 -2.91
C HIS A 118 -16.06 -0.25 -3.93
N GLU A 119 -16.45 -0.13 -5.19
CA GLU A 119 -15.96 -0.99 -6.28
C GLU A 119 -14.44 -0.89 -6.46
N TRP A 120 -13.87 0.31 -6.30
CA TRP A 120 -12.43 0.53 -6.42
C TRP A 120 -11.70 -0.04 -5.21
N SER A 121 -12.17 0.29 -4.00
CA SER A 121 -11.61 -0.25 -2.76
C SER A 121 -11.62 -1.79 -2.76
N ASP A 122 -12.71 -2.40 -3.23
CA ASP A 122 -12.83 -3.85 -3.33
C ASP A 122 -11.86 -4.45 -4.34
N ALA A 123 -11.69 -3.83 -5.51
CA ALA A 123 -10.73 -4.26 -6.51
C ALA A 123 -9.30 -4.21 -5.97
N VAL A 124 -8.92 -3.08 -5.35
CA VAL A 124 -7.60 -2.89 -4.73
C VAL A 124 -7.38 -3.90 -3.61
N ASN A 125 -8.34 -4.09 -2.69
CA ASN A 125 -8.23 -5.06 -1.59
C ASN A 125 -8.11 -6.51 -2.06
N ARG A 126 -8.74 -6.88 -3.19
CA ARG A 126 -8.56 -8.22 -3.77
C ARG A 126 -7.16 -8.38 -4.37
N ALA A 127 -6.70 -7.37 -5.10
CA ALA A 127 -5.38 -7.37 -5.72
C ALA A 127 -4.25 -7.35 -4.69
N ASP A 128 -4.36 -6.56 -3.62
CA ASP A 128 -3.43 -6.54 -2.49
C ASP A 128 -3.32 -7.93 -1.82
N ARG A 129 -4.45 -8.56 -1.49
CA ARG A 129 -4.45 -9.93 -0.93
C ARG A 129 -3.83 -10.97 -1.88
N LEU A 130 -4.05 -10.83 -3.18
CA LEU A 130 -3.42 -11.70 -4.17
C LEU A 130 -1.90 -11.44 -4.26
N ALA A 131 -1.48 -10.17 -4.26
CA ALA A 131 -0.08 -9.78 -4.25
C ALA A 131 0.63 -10.34 -3.00
N ALA A 132 0.05 -10.17 -1.82
CA ALA A 132 0.60 -10.72 -0.58
C ALA A 132 0.75 -12.25 -0.63
N PHE A 133 -0.22 -12.97 -1.21
CA PHE A 133 -0.10 -14.42 -1.42
C PHE A 133 1.05 -14.78 -2.38
N LEU A 134 1.17 -14.09 -3.51
CA LEU A 134 2.23 -14.32 -4.48
C LEU A 134 3.61 -14.00 -3.89
N GLU A 135 3.73 -12.89 -3.16
CA GLU A 135 4.94 -12.48 -2.45
C GLU A 135 5.35 -13.49 -1.39
N ALA A 136 4.38 -14.00 -0.62
CA ALA A 136 4.64 -14.99 0.42
C ALA A 136 5.41 -16.19 -0.16
N ILE A 137 4.94 -16.73 -1.28
CA ILE A 137 5.52 -17.92 -1.90
C ILE A 137 6.82 -17.60 -2.63
N HIS A 138 6.83 -16.56 -3.46
CA HIS A 138 7.94 -16.33 -4.39
C HIS A 138 9.09 -15.54 -3.78
N VAL A 139 8.81 -14.75 -2.74
CA VAL A 139 9.76 -13.77 -2.22
C VAL A 139 10.03 -13.98 -0.72
N ALA A 140 9.01 -14.29 0.09
CA ALA A 140 9.17 -14.48 1.54
C ALA A 140 9.36 -15.95 1.98
N GLY A 141 9.37 -16.90 1.04
CA GLY A 141 9.76 -18.30 1.28
C GLY A 141 8.70 -19.16 1.99
N PHE A 142 7.43 -18.76 1.98
CA PHE A 142 6.33 -19.56 2.52
C PHE A 142 6.06 -20.80 1.65
N ASP A 143 5.68 -21.90 2.29
CA ASP A 143 5.09 -23.04 1.58
C ASP A 143 3.74 -22.65 0.98
N GLU A 144 3.42 -23.15 -0.22
CA GLU A 144 2.19 -22.79 -0.92
C GLU A 144 0.93 -23.18 -0.13
N LEU A 145 0.91 -24.35 0.52
CA LEU A 145 -0.25 -24.79 1.31
C LEU A 145 -0.42 -23.94 2.56
N GLU A 146 0.67 -23.51 3.17
CA GLU A 146 0.64 -22.55 4.28
C GLU A 146 0.11 -21.19 3.83
N ALA A 147 0.65 -20.65 2.73
CA ALA A 147 0.22 -19.37 2.17
C ALA A 147 -1.28 -19.37 1.82
N ARG A 148 -1.77 -20.44 1.17
CA ARG A 148 -3.19 -20.63 0.86
C ARG A 148 -4.08 -20.52 2.09
N ARG A 149 -3.67 -21.16 3.20
CA ARG A 149 -4.40 -21.09 4.48
C ARG A 149 -4.40 -19.70 5.11
N LEU A 150 -3.28 -18.98 5.03
CA LEU A 150 -3.14 -17.65 5.64
C LEU A 150 -3.87 -16.56 4.84
N PHE A 151 -3.86 -16.64 3.50
CA PHE A 151 -4.40 -15.61 2.61
C PHE A 151 -5.77 -15.94 2.01
N GLY A 152 -6.25 -17.18 2.17
CA GLY A 152 -7.61 -17.58 1.76
C GLY A 152 -7.74 -17.98 0.28
N TRP A 153 -6.74 -18.67 -0.26
CA TRP A 153 -6.67 -19.17 -1.65
C TRP A 153 -6.65 -20.70 -1.73
#